data_AF-A0A4R0F9N0-F1
#
_entry.id   AF-A0A4R0F9N0-F1
#
_cell.length_a   1.000
_cell.length_b   1.000
_cell.length_c   1.000
_cell.angle_alpha   90.00
_cell.angle_beta   90.00
_cell.angle_gamma   90.00
#
_symmetry.space_group_name_H-M   'P 1'
#
loop_
_entity.id
_entity.type
_entity.pdbx_description
1 polymer ?
#
loop_
_entity_poly.entity_id
_entity_poly.type
_entity_poly.pdbx_seq_one_letter_code
_entity_poly.pdbx_strand_id
1 'polypeptide(L)'
;MPIETNNLVLYKSERLTDTDDGGGKYSGQVIADGQSNNLFNDVSEMDRTMGRVSMRKIFPAVTTNDTDALMGATVFISENPQDPNVSALLFSTENWTDERLAAQNRVENYLAKGGQTAGIPLDTLWKGMKVIQVAMFKQEVEANVGDTIVLISNEGLSNQQEQYLRITKVETSTAILVVNNQPFEYKMATYDVNNPLDRDFVGLSALQWYNGNKSTTINWTGVLVPIPAPGSLTVSYMSQGKFYTLKDNGNGQLKGSSDSYGAGTINYTTGSWLLTAGALPDVDTPILLLWGSPITTFERANLAVLPAAIEFDLLQAGIAASSVTVSWTLDGVAKTATSNAQGHFTGDATGTINYAAGTGRIVPNKLPQKATVFTINYSYGTALTQTASNVTPSAGQLSFSIGTGAAIQPNSVELSIPVANIEHSLVGVVTLTDVPVNGTTGNLVDRLGTVQGTITYATGAVQVTPVLNQTIYNTSYQSVSYVAG
;
A
#
# COMPACT_ATOMS: atom_id res chain seq x y z
N MET A 1 -4.89 61.15 -13.62
CA MET A 1 -5.02 62.32 -12.70
C MET A 1 -4.48 61.85 -11.37
N PRO A 2 -3.63 62.63 -10.68
CA PRO A 2 -2.99 62.15 -9.46
C PRO A 2 -4.04 61.68 -8.45
N ILE A 3 -3.76 60.56 -7.76
CA ILE A 3 -4.59 60.08 -6.66
C ILE A 3 -4.55 61.15 -5.55
N GLU A 4 -5.70 61.74 -5.26
CA GLU A 4 -5.88 62.74 -4.22
C GLU A 4 -6.34 62.08 -2.91
N THR A 5 -6.21 62.80 -1.79
CA THR A 5 -6.61 62.28 -0.47
C THR A 5 -8.08 61.91 -0.41
N ASN A 6 -8.94 62.59 -1.17
CA ASN A 6 -10.37 62.28 -1.28
C ASN A 6 -10.67 60.94 -1.98
N ASN A 7 -9.68 60.34 -2.66
CA ASN A 7 -9.82 59.05 -3.33
C ASN A 7 -9.50 57.88 -2.39
N LEU A 8 -8.93 58.15 -1.21
CA LEU A 8 -8.66 57.14 -0.19
C LEU A 8 -9.91 56.98 0.68
N VAL A 9 -10.52 55.80 0.65
CA VAL A 9 -11.76 55.52 1.37
C VAL A 9 -11.62 54.26 2.22
N LEU A 10 -12.36 54.21 3.32
CA LEU A 10 -12.52 53.01 4.13
C LEU A 10 -13.91 52.42 3.87
N TYR A 11 -13.98 51.14 3.59
CA TYR A 11 -15.22 50.42 3.38
C TYR A 11 -15.57 49.53 4.57
N LYS A 12 -16.87 49.34 4.79
CA LYS A 12 -17.41 48.42 5.82
C LYS A 12 -17.23 46.97 5.39
N SER A 13 -17.15 46.06 6.35
CA SER A 13 -17.27 44.62 6.10
C SER A 13 -18.71 44.20 5.78
N GLU A 14 -18.88 43.03 5.17
CA GLU A 14 -20.16 42.40 4.87
C GLU A 14 -21.10 42.40 6.08
N ARG A 15 -20.57 42.04 7.25
CA ARG A 15 -21.25 42.11 8.54
C ARG A 15 -20.49 43.06 9.47
N LEU A 16 -21.11 44.18 9.86
CA LEU A 16 -20.52 45.15 10.80
C LEU A 16 -21.05 44.93 12.22
N THR A 17 -21.04 43.68 12.68
CA THR A 17 -21.56 43.27 13.99
C THR A 17 -20.42 42.93 14.94
N ASP A 18 -20.70 42.96 16.24
CA ASP A 18 -19.76 42.51 17.30
C ASP A 18 -20.01 41.06 17.72
N THR A 19 -20.48 40.25 16.79
CA THR A 19 -20.79 38.83 16.96
C THR A 19 -19.69 37.98 16.31
N ASP A 20 -19.60 36.70 16.63
CA ASP A 20 -18.53 35.81 16.16
C ASP A 20 -18.39 35.77 14.63
N ASP A 21 -19.51 35.93 13.91
CA ASP A 21 -19.63 36.00 12.45
C ASP A 21 -19.39 37.41 11.86
N GLY A 22 -19.13 38.41 12.69
CA GLY A 22 -18.83 39.78 12.27
C GLY A 22 -17.59 39.83 11.38
N GLY A 23 -17.56 40.67 10.35
CA GLY A 23 -16.48 40.69 9.35
C GLY A 23 -16.94 40.16 8.00
N GLY A 24 -16.16 39.25 7.41
CA GLY A 24 -16.45 38.65 6.11
C GLY A 24 -15.90 39.44 4.92
N LYS A 25 -16.61 39.42 3.79
CA LYS A 25 -16.16 40.03 2.53
C LYS A 25 -16.27 41.56 2.54
N TYR A 26 -15.68 42.16 1.52
CA TYR A 26 -15.82 43.58 1.24
C TYR A 26 -17.29 43.96 0.98
N SER A 27 -17.78 45.03 1.61
CA SER A 27 -19.03 45.68 1.24
C SER A 27 -18.73 46.99 0.52
N GLY A 28 -19.47 47.32 -0.55
CA GLY A 28 -19.32 48.60 -1.25
C GLY A 28 -19.80 49.83 -0.46
N GLN A 29 -20.03 49.70 0.85
CA GLN A 29 -20.52 50.77 1.72
C GLN A 29 -19.36 51.53 2.35
N VAL A 30 -19.22 52.82 2.03
CA VAL A 30 -18.14 53.67 2.53
C VAL A 30 -18.40 54.08 3.99
N ILE A 31 -17.34 54.07 4.80
CA ILE A 31 -17.31 54.68 6.13
C ILE A 31 -17.09 56.17 5.94
N ALA A 32 -18.18 56.94 6.03
CA ALA A 32 -18.14 58.40 6.05
C ALA A 32 -17.29 58.95 7.21
N ASP A 33 -16.44 59.92 6.89
CA ASP A 33 -15.60 60.64 7.86
C ASP A 33 -16.46 61.55 8.77
N GLY A 34 -16.03 61.72 10.02
CA GLY A 34 -16.69 62.57 11.03
C GLY A 34 -18.07 62.10 11.52
N GLN A 35 -18.60 60.98 11.00
CA GLN A 35 -19.89 60.45 11.42
C GLN A 35 -19.75 59.56 12.67
N SER A 36 -20.42 59.93 13.77
CA SER A 36 -20.48 59.07 14.96
C SER A 36 -21.31 57.81 14.70
N ASN A 37 -21.06 56.75 15.48
CA ASN A 37 -21.75 55.46 15.39
C ASN A 37 -21.62 54.76 14.03
N ASN A 38 -20.60 55.11 13.23
CA ASN A 38 -20.46 54.61 11.88
C ASN A 38 -19.67 53.30 11.78
N LEU A 39 -18.70 53.11 12.69
CA LEU A 39 -17.83 51.92 12.78
C LEU A 39 -18.02 51.19 14.12
N PHE A 40 -17.89 51.92 15.21
CA PHE A 40 -18.18 51.47 16.57
C PHE A 40 -19.37 52.25 17.12
N ASN A 41 -20.17 51.59 17.96
CA ASN A 41 -21.25 52.26 18.69
C ASN A 41 -20.67 53.07 19.87
N ASP A 42 -21.43 54.04 20.35
CA ASP A 42 -21.11 54.80 21.54
C ASP A 42 -20.91 53.88 22.75
N VAL A 43 -19.89 54.20 23.56
CA VAL A 43 -19.54 53.42 24.76
C VAL A 43 -20.58 53.68 25.84
N SER A 44 -21.28 52.63 26.29
CA SER A 44 -22.31 52.75 27.33
C SER A 44 -21.71 52.88 28.74
N GLU A 45 -22.48 53.37 29.71
CA GLU A 45 -22.06 53.39 31.13
C GLU A 45 -21.77 51.99 31.68
N MET A 46 -22.48 50.98 31.16
CA MET A 46 -22.24 49.59 31.52
C MET A 46 -20.89 49.09 30.97
N ASP A 47 -20.56 49.44 29.72
CA ASP A 47 -19.26 49.10 29.13
C ASP A 47 -18.11 49.77 29.90
N ARG A 48 -18.33 50.99 30.42
CA ARG A 48 -17.36 51.68 31.30
C ARG A 48 -17.17 50.99 32.66
N THR A 49 -18.23 50.37 33.17
CA THR A 49 -18.20 49.73 34.49
C THR A 49 -17.63 48.31 34.43
N MET A 50 -17.97 47.55 33.40
CA MET A 50 -17.60 46.13 33.29
C MET A 50 -16.37 45.88 32.41
N GLY A 51 -15.99 46.86 31.57
CA GLY A 51 -15.02 46.69 30.51
C GLY A 51 -15.60 45.88 29.34
N ARG A 52 -15.23 46.27 28.11
CA ARG A 52 -15.65 45.55 26.90
C ARG A 52 -14.57 45.62 25.83
N VAL A 53 -14.41 44.51 25.11
CA VAL A 53 -13.60 44.46 23.88
C VAL A 53 -14.53 44.37 22.68
N SER A 54 -14.43 45.33 21.76
CA SER A 54 -15.18 45.35 20.50
C SER A 54 -14.21 45.28 19.33
N MET A 55 -14.52 44.47 18.32
CA MET A 55 -13.68 44.30 17.14
C MET A 55 -14.47 44.57 15.87
N ARG A 56 -13.88 45.29 14.91
CA ARG A 56 -14.49 45.63 13.61
C ARG A 56 -13.47 45.49 12.50
N LYS A 57 -13.93 44.92 11.38
CA LYS A 57 -13.15 44.79 10.16
C LYS A 57 -13.45 45.94 9.22
N ILE A 58 -12.40 46.50 8.62
CA ILE A 58 -12.47 47.60 7.66
C ILE A 58 -11.64 47.25 6.42
N PHE A 59 -12.01 47.83 5.28
CA PHE A 59 -11.30 47.63 4.02
C PHE A 59 -10.80 48.98 3.48
N PRO A 60 -9.51 49.28 3.60
CA PRO A 60 -8.93 50.44 2.94
C PRO A 60 -8.90 50.21 1.42
N ALA A 61 -9.32 51.20 0.65
CA ALA A 61 -9.33 51.13 -0.80
C ALA A 61 -9.17 52.50 -1.45
N VAL A 62 -8.78 52.47 -2.73
CA VAL A 62 -8.62 53.65 -3.58
C VAL A 62 -9.79 53.68 -4.56
N THR A 63 -10.56 54.75 -4.57
CA THR A 63 -11.68 54.96 -5.48
C THR A 63 -11.33 56.05 -6.47
N THR A 64 -10.82 55.64 -7.64
CA THR A 64 -10.61 56.53 -8.80
C THR A 64 -11.14 55.86 -10.06
N ASN A 65 -11.53 56.65 -11.05
CA ASN A 65 -11.91 56.16 -12.38
C ASN A 65 -10.69 56.04 -13.32
N ASP A 66 -9.48 56.23 -12.80
CA ASP A 66 -8.24 56.24 -13.56
C ASP A 66 -7.45 54.94 -13.36
N THR A 67 -6.46 54.70 -14.22
CA THR A 67 -5.59 53.51 -14.16
C THR A 67 -4.29 53.75 -13.39
N ASP A 68 -4.13 54.93 -12.78
CA ASP A 68 -2.94 55.31 -12.02
C ASP A 68 -2.76 54.38 -10.80
N ALA A 69 -1.57 53.78 -10.68
CA ALA A 69 -1.29 52.79 -9.64
C ALA A 69 -0.78 53.43 -8.33
N LEU A 70 -1.40 53.06 -7.21
CA LEU A 70 -0.91 53.43 -5.87
C LEU A 70 0.26 52.52 -5.49
N MET A 71 1.47 53.07 -5.49
CA MET A 71 2.72 52.31 -5.27
C MET A 71 2.96 51.88 -3.81
N GLY A 72 2.13 52.33 -2.88
CA GLY A 72 2.17 51.93 -1.48
C GLY A 72 1.10 52.65 -0.65
N ALA A 73 0.50 51.93 0.30
CA ALA A 73 -0.49 52.46 1.22
C ALA A 73 -0.19 51.95 2.64
N THR A 74 -0.27 52.84 3.62
CA THR A 74 -0.14 52.50 5.04
C THR A 74 -1.37 52.99 5.77
N VAL A 75 -1.94 52.15 6.64
CA VAL A 75 -3.02 52.51 7.55
C VAL A 75 -2.47 52.51 8.96
N PHE A 76 -2.71 53.58 9.70
CA PHE A 76 -2.29 53.73 11.09
C PHE A 76 -3.31 54.55 11.86
N ILE A 77 -3.28 54.45 13.19
CA ILE A 77 -4.07 55.29 14.08
C ILE A 77 -3.25 56.55 14.33
N SER A 78 -3.72 57.69 13.81
CA SER A 78 -3.01 58.97 13.91
C SER A 78 -3.13 59.62 15.28
N GLU A 79 -4.22 59.37 15.98
CA GLU A 79 -4.52 59.93 17.29
C GLU A 79 -5.24 58.90 18.14
N ASN A 80 -4.77 58.71 19.38
CA ASN A 80 -5.41 57.82 20.33
C ASN A 80 -6.72 58.43 20.86
N PRO A 81 -7.67 57.60 21.35
CA PRO A 81 -8.86 58.12 22.03
C PRO A 81 -8.50 59.09 23.17
N GLN A 82 -9.22 60.21 23.25
CA GLN A 82 -9.03 61.23 24.30
C GLN A 82 -9.38 60.72 25.71
N ASP A 83 -10.19 59.65 25.80
CA ASP A 83 -10.50 58.99 27.06
C ASP A 83 -9.38 58.02 27.45
N PRO A 84 -8.71 58.21 28.61
CA PRO A 84 -7.60 57.35 29.02
C PRO A 84 -8.00 55.89 29.29
N ASN A 85 -9.29 55.60 29.45
CA ASN A 85 -9.79 54.23 29.65
C ASN A 85 -10.13 53.51 28.35
N VAL A 86 -10.00 54.20 27.20
CA VAL A 86 -10.29 53.62 25.89
C VAL A 86 -8.98 53.50 25.12
N SER A 87 -8.64 52.27 24.73
CA SER A 87 -7.47 52.00 23.89
C SER A 87 -7.94 51.45 22.55
N ALA A 88 -7.26 51.86 21.48
CA ALA A 88 -7.50 51.38 20.13
C ALA A 88 -6.26 50.65 19.61
N LEU A 89 -6.48 49.53 18.92
CA LEU A 89 -5.44 48.74 18.28
C LEU A 89 -5.85 48.44 16.84
N LEU A 90 -4.90 48.61 15.92
CA LEU A 90 -5.03 48.20 14.54
C LEU A 90 -4.09 47.02 14.28
N PHE A 91 -4.60 45.95 13.69
CA PHE A 91 -3.83 44.77 13.32
C PHE A 91 -4.40 44.15 12.03
N SER A 92 -3.62 43.25 11.43
CA SER A 92 -4.04 42.47 10.26
C SER A 92 -3.98 40.98 10.55
N THR A 93 -4.96 40.24 10.05
CA THR A 93 -5.00 38.78 10.02
C THR A 93 -4.44 38.21 8.70
N GLU A 94 -4.03 39.08 7.77
CA GLU A 94 -3.57 38.74 6.41
C GLU A 94 -4.60 37.98 5.56
N ASN A 95 -5.88 37.99 5.98
CA ASN A 95 -6.95 37.30 5.30
C ASN A 95 -8.05 38.28 4.86
N TRP A 96 -8.45 38.19 3.59
CA TRP A 96 -9.46 39.08 3.02
C TRP A 96 -10.88 38.79 3.49
N THR A 97 -11.17 37.59 3.99
CA THR A 97 -12.54 37.14 4.33
C THR A 97 -12.67 36.60 5.74
N ASP A 98 -11.73 36.91 6.63
CA ASP A 98 -11.82 36.53 8.05
C ASP A 98 -13.02 37.15 8.76
N GLU A 99 -13.45 36.43 9.80
CA GLU A 99 -14.52 36.80 10.72
C GLU A 99 -13.94 37.10 12.12
N ARG A 100 -14.75 37.72 12.97
CA ARG A 100 -14.37 38.26 14.27
C ARG A 100 -13.74 37.20 15.16
N LEU A 101 -14.25 35.96 15.12
CA LEU A 101 -13.69 34.84 15.88
C LEU A 101 -12.21 34.58 15.54
N ALA A 102 -11.85 34.61 14.25
CA ALA A 102 -10.47 34.41 13.82
C ALA A 102 -9.56 35.59 14.24
N ALA A 103 -10.09 36.82 14.16
CA ALA A 103 -9.39 38.02 14.59
C ALA A 103 -9.18 38.04 16.12
N GLN A 104 -10.18 37.62 16.90
CA GLN A 104 -10.10 37.47 18.35
C GLN A 104 -9.03 36.46 18.73
N ASN A 105 -9.04 35.27 18.12
CA ASN A 105 -8.01 34.26 18.35
C ASN A 105 -6.60 34.82 18.11
N ARG A 106 -6.41 35.64 17.06
CA ARG A 106 -5.11 36.27 16.79
C ARG A 106 -4.67 37.24 17.89
N VAL A 107 -5.57 38.06 18.42
CA VAL A 107 -5.25 39.02 19.49
C VAL A 107 -5.02 38.31 20.83
N GLU A 108 -5.78 37.24 21.10
CA GLU A 108 -5.62 36.42 22.31
C GLU A 108 -4.32 35.59 22.31
N ASN A 109 -3.72 35.36 21.13
CA ASN A 109 -2.43 34.67 20.98
C ASN A 109 -1.24 35.55 21.41
N TYR A 110 -1.22 36.03 22.66
CA TYR A 110 -0.23 36.97 23.21
C TYR A 110 0.95 36.31 23.96
N LEU A 111 1.26 35.03 23.72
CA LEU A 111 2.43 34.39 24.30
C LEU A 111 3.48 34.10 23.24
N ALA A 112 4.59 34.84 23.31
CA ALA A 112 5.84 34.41 22.70
C ALA A 112 6.16 33.00 23.20
N LYS A 113 6.63 32.12 22.30
CA LYS A 113 7.00 30.74 22.66
C LYS A 113 7.96 30.75 23.84
N GLY A 114 7.52 30.17 24.96
CA GLY A 114 8.40 29.89 26.10
C GLY A 114 9.36 28.74 25.79
N GLY A 115 10.09 28.28 26.80
CA GLY A 115 10.86 27.04 26.71
C GLY A 115 9.94 25.86 26.39
N GLN A 116 10.49 24.84 25.70
CA GLN A 116 9.76 23.61 25.39
C GLN A 116 9.17 23.02 26.67
N THR A 117 7.84 22.85 26.72
CA THR A 117 7.18 22.16 27.82
C THR A 117 7.60 20.70 27.82
N ALA A 118 7.70 20.10 29.01
CA ALA A 118 7.96 18.67 29.11
C ALA A 118 6.74 17.89 28.61
N GLY A 119 6.99 16.80 27.89
CA GLY A 119 5.97 15.90 27.35
C GLY A 119 5.74 16.02 25.84
N ILE A 120 5.44 14.89 25.22
CA ILE A 120 5.14 14.78 23.79
C ILE A 120 3.73 14.19 23.63
N PRO A 121 2.87 14.72 22.73
CA PRO A 121 1.56 14.15 22.47
C PRO A 121 1.62 12.64 22.20
N LEU A 122 0.72 11.88 22.82
CA LEU A 122 0.53 10.46 22.57
C LEU A 122 -0.53 10.26 21.48
N ASP A 123 -0.17 9.53 20.43
CA ASP A 123 -1.04 9.25 19.28
C ASP A 123 -1.67 10.51 18.66
N THR A 124 -2.69 10.35 17.80
CA THR A 124 -3.35 11.48 17.12
C THR A 124 -4.34 12.19 18.03
N LEU A 125 -4.13 13.49 18.22
CA LEU A 125 -5.12 14.41 18.77
C LEU A 125 -5.96 14.97 17.63
N TRP A 126 -7.26 14.66 17.63
CA TRP A 126 -8.16 15.04 16.54
C TRP A 126 -8.73 16.44 16.74
N LYS A 127 -8.98 17.11 15.62
CA LYS A 127 -9.74 18.35 15.56
C LYS A 127 -11.05 18.22 16.35
N GLY A 128 -11.36 19.24 17.14
CA GLY A 128 -12.54 19.28 17.99
C GLY A 128 -12.34 18.72 19.40
N MET A 129 -11.26 17.98 19.66
CA MET A 129 -10.95 17.49 21.01
C MET A 129 -10.62 18.65 21.95
N LYS A 130 -11.06 18.54 23.22
CA LYS A 130 -10.70 19.44 24.31
C LYS A 130 -9.81 18.78 25.37
N VAL A 131 -9.36 17.57 25.08
CA VAL A 131 -8.53 16.75 25.97
C VAL A 131 -7.29 16.34 25.20
N ILE A 132 -6.13 16.49 25.81
CA ILE A 132 -4.83 16.18 25.23
C ILE A 132 -4.10 15.21 26.14
N GLN A 133 -3.54 14.15 25.58
CA GLN A 133 -2.68 13.23 26.32
C GLN A 133 -1.23 13.37 25.87
N VAL A 134 -0.32 13.45 26.83
CA VAL A 134 1.13 13.51 26.58
C VAL A 134 1.87 12.43 27.37
N ALA A 135 2.93 11.89 26.76
CA ALA A 135 3.90 11.02 27.41
C ALA A 135 5.05 11.85 27.96
N MET A 136 5.47 11.54 29.18
CA MET A 136 6.55 12.19 29.91
C MET A 136 7.41 11.14 30.62
N PHE A 137 8.70 11.43 30.81
CA PHE A 137 9.52 10.63 31.70
C PHE A 137 9.04 10.80 33.14
N LYS A 138 9.23 9.77 33.97
CA LYS A 138 8.74 9.77 35.37
C LYS A 138 9.30 10.93 36.21
N GLN A 139 10.49 11.45 35.86
CA GLN A 139 11.11 12.58 36.53
C GLN A 139 10.67 13.95 35.99
N GLU A 140 9.92 14.00 34.88
CA GLU A 140 9.46 15.25 34.28
C GLU A 140 8.23 15.82 35.00
N VAL A 141 8.18 17.15 35.05
CA VAL A 141 7.11 17.92 35.68
C VAL A 141 6.09 18.33 34.62
N GLU A 142 4.84 18.04 34.90
CA GLU A 142 3.68 18.40 34.09
C GLU A 142 3.42 19.91 34.12
N ALA A 143 2.80 20.43 33.06
CA ALA A 143 2.29 21.79 33.06
C ALA A 143 1.11 21.94 34.06
N ASN A 144 0.98 23.12 34.65
CA ASN A 144 -0.01 23.41 35.69
C ASN A 144 -1.34 23.89 35.09
N VAL A 145 -2.41 23.80 35.90
CA VAL A 145 -3.68 24.44 35.56
C VAL A 145 -3.47 25.96 35.44
N GLY A 146 -3.93 26.52 34.32
CA GLY A 146 -3.78 27.94 34.00
C GLY A 146 -2.61 28.22 33.06
N ASP A 147 -1.65 27.31 32.92
CA ASP A 147 -0.54 27.43 31.97
C ASP A 147 -1.05 27.40 30.53
N THR A 148 -0.36 28.12 29.65
CA THR A 148 -0.63 28.10 28.21
C THR A 148 0.47 27.29 27.52
N ILE A 149 0.07 26.25 26.81
CA ILE A 149 0.95 25.41 26.01
C ILE A 149 0.74 25.71 24.53
N VAL A 150 1.77 25.47 23.72
CA VAL A 150 1.68 25.54 22.26
C VAL A 150 1.87 24.14 21.68
N LEU A 151 0.88 23.69 20.90
CA LEU A 151 1.05 22.52 20.06
C LEU A 151 1.65 22.98 18.74
N ILE A 152 2.80 22.43 18.38
CA ILE A 152 3.49 22.74 17.13
C ILE A 152 3.48 21.48 16.26
N SER A 153 3.03 21.63 15.03
CA SER A 153 3.21 20.67 13.95
C SER A 153 4.23 21.22 12.94
N ASN A 154 5.05 20.36 12.37
CA ASN A 154 6.08 20.72 11.38
C ASN A 154 7.08 21.80 11.87
N GLU A 155 7.54 21.68 13.12
CA GLU A 155 8.49 22.62 13.73
C GLU A 155 9.75 22.83 12.87
N GLY A 156 10.03 24.09 12.50
CA GLY A 156 11.19 24.48 11.70
C GLY A 156 11.00 24.36 10.18
N LEU A 157 9.81 24.01 9.70
CA LEU A 157 9.49 23.89 8.28
C LEU A 157 8.59 25.04 7.79
N SER A 158 8.54 25.28 6.48
CA SER A 158 7.73 26.35 5.86
C SER A 158 6.23 26.20 6.08
N ASN A 159 5.77 25.01 6.48
CA ASN A 159 4.39 24.67 6.78
C ASN A 159 4.15 24.46 8.28
N GLN A 160 5.01 25.00 9.14
CA GLN A 160 4.85 25.00 10.59
C GLN A 160 3.46 25.51 10.99
N GLN A 161 2.77 24.75 11.81
CA GLN A 161 1.44 25.09 12.33
C GLN A 161 1.50 25.12 13.85
N GLU A 162 0.83 26.10 14.44
CA GLU A 162 0.87 26.33 15.88
C GLU A 162 -0.55 26.58 16.38
N GLN A 163 -0.89 25.96 17.52
CA GLN A 163 -2.10 26.31 18.25
C GLN A 163 -1.75 26.49 19.73
N TYR A 164 -2.16 27.63 20.26
CA TYR A 164 -2.01 27.97 21.66
C TYR A 164 -3.25 27.52 22.42
N LEU A 165 -3.03 26.84 23.54
CA LEU A 165 -4.08 26.21 24.33
C LEU A 165 -3.81 26.46 25.80
N ARG A 166 -4.85 26.88 26.53
CA ARG A 166 -4.75 27.08 27.97
C ARG A 166 -5.27 25.85 28.70
N ILE A 167 -4.47 25.34 29.62
CA ILE A 167 -4.81 24.17 30.44
C ILE A 167 -5.84 24.58 31.50
N THR A 168 -6.98 23.88 31.52
CA THR A 168 -8.06 24.08 32.50
C THR A 168 -8.08 23.00 33.57
N LYS A 169 -7.51 21.82 33.29
CA LYS A 169 -7.39 20.71 34.23
C LYS A 169 -6.18 19.85 33.87
N VAL A 170 -5.56 19.24 34.87
CA VAL A 170 -4.43 18.31 34.72
C VAL A 170 -4.72 17.04 35.51
N GLU A 171 -4.58 15.88 34.86
CA GLU A 171 -4.61 14.57 35.49
C GLU A 171 -3.37 13.77 35.10
N THR A 172 -2.71 13.10 36.05
CA THR A 172 -1.52 12.30 35.77
C THR A 172 -1.75 10.84 36.15
N SER A 173 -1.27 9.92 35.34
CA SER A 173 -1.24 8.48 35.63
C SER A 173 0.09 7.86 35.22
N THR A 174 0.40 6.69 35.76
CA THR A 174 1.57 5.90 35.36
C THR A 174 1.13 4.81 34.39
N ALA A 175 1.80 4.70 33.26
CA ALA A 175 1.57 3.67 32.26
C ALA A 175 2.84 2.82 32.07
N ILE A 176 2.65 1.57 31.62
CA ILE A 176 3.74 0.62 31.38
C ILE A 176 3.87 0.39 29.88
N LEU A 177 5.09 0.57 29.35
CA LEU A 177 5.50 0.20 28.01
C LEU A 177 6.45 -1.00 28.10
N VAL A 178 6.25 -2.04 27.30
CA VAL A 178 7.20 -3.17 27.24
C VAL A 178 8.23 -2.89 26.16
N VAL A 179 9.50 -2.73 26.54
CA VAL A 179 10.63 -2.54 25.62
C VAL A 179 11.66 -3.64 25.85
N ASN A 180 12.08 -4.34 24.80
CA ASN A 180 13.05 -5.45 24.90
C ASN A 180 12.70 -6.49 25.98
N ASN A 181 11.42 -6.86 26.09
CA ASN A 181 10.89 -7.77 27.13
C ASN A 181 11.05 -7.28 28.57
N GLN A 182 11.28 -5.99 28.81
CA GLN A 182 11.32 -5.37 30.13
C GLN A 182 10.24 -4.30 30.26
N PRO A 183 9.53 -4.21 31.40
CA PRO A 183 8.56 -3.16 31.64
C PRO A 183 9.28 -1.84 31.90
N PHE A 184 8.90 -0.81 31.16
CA PHE A 184 9.32 0.58 31.34
C PHE A 184 8.11 1.40 31.79
N GLU A 185 8.20 2.00 32.97
CA GLU A 185 7.16 2.90 33.48
C GLU A 185 7.38 4.33 32.98
N TYR A 186 6.35 4.93 32.42
CA TYR A 186 6.33 6.33 32.04
C TYR A 186 5.12 7.05 32.62
N LYS A 187 5.21 8.37 32.70
CA LYS A 187 4.14 9.23 33.22
C LYS A 187 3.30 9.71 32.03
N MET A 188 1.99 9.57 32.14
CA MET A 188 1.04 10.11 31.19
C MET A 188 0.31 11.28 31.85
N ALA A 189 0.32 12.45 31.22
CA ALA A 189 -0.46 13.59 31.65
C ALA A 189 -1.61 13.83 30.66
N THR A 190 -2.82 13.99 31.20
CA THR A 190 -4.04 14.33 30.47
C THR A 190 -4.42 15.76 30.83
N TYR A 191 -4.51 16.62 29.81
CA TYR A 191 -4.82 18.03 29.95
C TYR A 191 -6.19 18.32 29.33
N ASP A 192 -7.08 18.93 30.10
CA ASP A 192 -8.25 19.60 29.52
C ASP A 192 -7.83 21.00 29.09
N VAL A 193 -8.30 21.42 27.92
CA VAL A 193 -7.99 22.74 27.34
C VAL A 193 -9.23 23.59 27.16
N ASN A 194 -9.04 24.91 27.22
CA ASN A 194 -10.13 25.89 27.12
C ASN A 194 -10.86 25.82 25.78
N ASN A 195 -10.11 25.69 24.69
CA ASN A 195 -10.61 25.70 23.32
C ASN A 195 -10.41 24.33 22.66
N PRO A 196 -11.35 23.90 21.79
CA PRO A 196 -11.15 22.68 21.02
C PRO A 196 -9.97 22.83 20.05
N LEU A 197 -9.34 21.72 19.70
CA LEU A 197 -8.30 21.71 18.66
C LEU A 197 -8.89 22.16 17.32
N ASP A 198 -8.24 23.11 16.65
CA ASP A 198 -8.70 23.65 15.36
C ASP A 198 -8.39 22.70 14.20
N ARG A 199 -7.53 21.72 14.46
CA ARG A 199 -6.95 20.77 13.50
C ARG A 199 -6.42 19.53 14.23
N ASP A 200 -6.01 18.55 13.44
CA ASP A 200 -5.35 17.36 13.95
C ASP A 200 -3.89 17.67 14.30
N PHE A 201 -3.46 17.25 15.48
CA PHE A 201 -2.07 17.25 15.92
C PHE A 201 -1.69 15.83 16.21
N VAL A 202 -0.77 15.26 15.42
CA VAL A 202 -0.39 13.88 15.71
C VAL A 202 0.87 13.85 16.51
N GLY A 203 0.79 13.08 17.58
CA GLY A 203 1.85 12.70 18.47
C GLY A 203 2.59 11.44 18.03
N LEU A 204 3.23 10.83 19.01
CA LEU A 204 4.01 9.60 18.87
C LEU A 204 3.30 8.47 19.59
N SER A 205 3.44 7.24 19.09
CA SER A 205 3.14 6.08 19.94
C SER A 205 4.14 6.03 21.11
N ALA A 206 3.77 5.40 22.22
CA ALA A 206 4.62 5.29 23.40
C ALA A 206 6.01 4.70 23.08
N LEU A 207 6.12 3.75 22.14
CA LEU A 207 7.39 3.20 21.69
C LEU A 207 8.22 4.18 20.86
N GLN A 208 7.58 4.99 20.00
CA GLN A 208 8.27 6.00 19.20
C GLN A 208 8.78 7.14 20.07
N TRP A 209 7.98 7.55 21.06
CA TRP A 209 8.38 8.51 22.08
C TRP A 209 9.60 8.00 22.88
N TYR A 210 9.56 6.76 23.37
CA TYR A 210 10.67 6.15 24.12
C TYR A 210 11.99 6.15 23.33
N ASN A 211 11.91 5.94 22.02
CA ASN A 211 13.08 5.94 21.13
C ASN A 211 13.56 7.35 20.74
N GLY A 212 12.92 8.42 21.22
CA GLY A 212 13.31 9.81 20.95
C GLY A 212 12.97 10.28 19.53
N ASN A 213 11.97 9.66 18.88
CA ASN A 213 11.53 10.07 17.56
C ASN A 213 10.87 11.46 17.62
N LYS A 214 10.88 12.21 16.51
CA LYS A 214 10.15 13.47 16.39
C LYS A 214 8.77 13.25 15.81
N SER A 215 7.77 13.92 16.36
CA SER A 215 6.39 13.82 15.87
C SER A 215 6.28 14.38 14.48
N THR A 216 5.93 13.54 13.52
CA THR A 216 5.67 13.91 12.13
C THR A 216 4.49 13.10 11.65
N THR A 217 3.40 13.76 11.28
CA THR A 217 2.26 13.08 10.68
C THR A 217 2.03 13.46 9.27
N ILE A 218 2.80 12.78 8.44
CA ILE A 218 2.26 12.44 7.15
C ILE A 218 2.89 11.13 6.68
N ASN A 219 2.80 10.08 7.51
CA ASN A 219 3.42 8.78 7.24
C ASN A 219 2.44 7.80 6.59
N TRP A 220 2.70 7.40 5.35
CA TRP A 220 2.07 6.27 4.68
C TRP A 220 3.05 5.13 4.55
N THR A 221 2.56 3.91 4.72
CA THR A 221 3.37 2.71 4.53
C THR A 221 2.55 1.62 3.85
N GLY A 222 3.24 0.71 3.20
CA GLY A 222 2.65 -0.47 2.61
C GLY A 222 3.73 -1.43 2.14
N VAL A 223 3.31 -2.47 1.44
CA VAL A 223 4.21 -3.47 0.83
C VAL A 223 3.89 -3.55 -0.65
N LEU A 224 4.92 -3.42 -1.47
CA LEU A 224 4.82 -3.52 -2.92
C LEU A 224 5.15 -4.94 -3.38
N VAL A 225 4.18 -5.54 -4.07
CA VAL A 225 4.30 -6.87 -4.68
C VAL A 225 3.92 -6.74 -6.16
N PRO A 226 4.83 -7.05 -7.10
CA PRO A 226 6.21 -7.53 -6.90
C PRO A 226 7.13 -6.47 -6.28
N ILE A 227 8.22 -6.91 -5.64
CA ILE A 227 9.21 -6.03 -4.99
C ILE A 227 9.83 -5.08 -6.04
N PRO A 228 9.96 -3.76 -5.76
CA PRO A 228 10.51 -2.79 -6.70
C PRO A 228 12.00 -3.03 -7.03
N ALA A 229 12.40 -2.70 -8.26
CA ALA A 229 13.81 -2.55 -8.60
C ALA A 229 14.40 -1.32 -7.89
N PRO A 230 15.67 -1.35 -7.49
CA PRO A 230 16.35 -0.16 -6.99
C PRO A 230 16.23 1.04 -7.95
N GLY A 231 15.73 2.16 -7.44
CA GLY A 231 15.56 3.42 -8.18
C GLY A 231 14.28 3.50 -9.04
N SER A 232 13.43 2.47 -9.00
CA SER A 232 12.22 2.41 -9.84
C SER A 232 10.97 2.98 -9.17
N LEU A 233 10.93 3.02 -7.84
CA LEU A 233 9.76 3.48 -7.11
C LEU A 233 9.60 4.99 -7.21
N THR A 234 8.41 5.43 -7.59
CA THR A 234 7.97 6.82 -7.55
C THR A 234 6.64 6.88 -6.78
N VAL A 235 6.56 7.78 -5.80
CA VAL A 235 5.38 8.01 -4.97
C VAL A 235 4.92 9.44 -5.15
N SER A 236 3.64 9.66 -5.44
CA SER A 236 3.07 11.01 -5.61
C SER A 236 1.84 11.21 -4.75
N TYR A 237 1.66 12.42 -4.24
CA TYR A 237 0.47 12.84 -3.49
C TYR A 237 0.03 14.23 -3.93
N MET A 238 -1.26 14.55 -3.79
CA MET A 238 -1.81 15.87 -4.12
C MET A 238 -2.04 16.68 -2.85
N SER A 239 -1.55 17.92 -2.80
CA SER A 239 -1.86 18.88 -1.73
C SER A 239 -2.15 20.25 -2.35
N GLN A 240 -3.23 20.90 -1.91
CA GLN A 240 -3.73 22.17 -2.44
C GLN A 240 -3.88 22.18 -3.97
N GLY A 241 -4.35 21.07 -4.54
CA GLY A 241 -4.54 20.89 -5.99
C GLY A 241 -3.26 20.71 -6.80
N LYS A 242 -2.09 20.52 -6.16
CA LYS A 242 -0.80 20.28 -6.83
C LYS A 242 -0.22 18.93 -6.46
N PHE A 243 0.36 18.23 -7.44
CA PHE A 243 1.06 16.96 -7.21
C PHE A 243 2.50 17.20 -6.76
N TYR A 244 2.89 16.47 -5.72
CA TYR A 244 4.24 16.37 -5.19
C TYR A 244 4.72 14.93 -5.41
N THR A 245 5.89 14.78 -6.02
CA THR A 245 6.44 13.47 -6.39
C THR A 245 7.79 13.25 -5.71
N LEU A 246 7.94 12.09 -5.08
CA LEU A 246 9.19 11.58 -4.55
C LEU A 246 9.61 10.36 -5.35
N LYS A 247 10.89 10.30 -5.70
CA LYS A 247 11.48 9.19 -6.44
C LYS A 247 12.57 8.53 -5.61
N ASP A 248 12.61 7.21 -5.68
CA ASP A 248 13.68 6.39 -5.13
C ASP A 248 15.02 6.72 -5.79
N ASN A 249 16.04 6.95 -4.95
CA ASN A 249 17.40 7.26 -5.39
C ASN A 249 18.26 6.02 -5.69
N GLY A 250 17.72 4.81 -5.57
CA GLY A 250 18.46 3.57 -5.78
C GLY A 250 19.07 2.99 -4.50
N ASN A 251 19.17 3.78 -3.43
CA ASN A 251 19.70 3.36 -2.14
C ASN A 251 18.60 3.15 -1.08
N GLY A 252 17.34 3.09 -1.49
CA GLY A 252 16.22 2.85 -0.59
C GLY A 252 15.68 4.13 0.06
N GLN A 253 15.98 5.31 -0.49
CA GLN A 253 15.45 6.59 -0.01
C GLN A 253 14.61 7.26 -1.10
N LEU A 254 13.41 7.70 -0.73
CA LEU A 254 12.52 8.50 -1.57
C LEU A 254 12.83 9.98 -1.39
N LYS A 255 13.10 10.69 -2.49
CA LYS A 255 13.40 12.12 -2.50
C LYS A 255 12.61 12.87 -3.57
N GLY A 256 12.05 14.01 -3.20
CA GLY A 256 11.45 14.95 -4.14
C GLY A 256 12.48 15.89 -4.78
N SER A 257 12.02 16.73 -5.70
CA SER A 257 12.85 17.79 -6.29
C SER A 257 13.23 18.90 -5.31
N SER A 258 12.56 18.95 -4.15
CA SER A 258 12.89 19.78 -2.99
C SER A 258 12.67 18.95 -1.73
N ASP A 259 13.46 19.18 -0.68
CA ASP A 259 13.29 18.51 0.62
C ASP A 259 11.92 18.83 1.26
N SER A 260 11.28 19.92 0.84
CA SER A 260 9.91 20.30 1.28
C SER A 260 8.81 19.41 0.70
N TYR A 261 9.11 18.53 -0.26
CA TYR A 261 8.13 17.61 -0.84
C TYR A 261 7.94 16.36 0.02
N GLY A 262 8.75 16.20 1.06
CA GLY A 262 8.73 15.05 1.95
C GLY A 262 9.95 14.15 1.78
N ALA A 263 9.97 13.08 2.54
CA ALA A 263 11.01 12.06 2.54
C ALA A 263 10.38 10.67 2.63
N GLY A 264 11.15 9.62 2.38
CA GLY A 264 10.65 8.27 2.56
C GLY A 264 11.73 7.22 2.35
N THR A 265 11.36 5.95 2.51
CA THR A 265 12.25 4.82 2.32
C THR A 265 11.55 3.65 1.62
N ILE A 266 12.35 2.79 0.99
CA ILE A 266 11.92 1.50 0.43
C ILE A 266 12.94 0.43 0.80
N ASN A 267 12.44 -0.71 1.28
CA ASN A 267 13.24 -1.89 1.56
C ASN A 267 13.14 -2.87 0.38
N TYR A 268 14.24 -3.08 -0.34
CA TYR A 268 14.28 -3.98 -1.51
C TYR A 268 14.29 -5.47 -1.17
N THR A 269 14.39 -5.84 0.11
CA THR A 269 14.27 -7.23 0.54
C THR A 269 12.81 -7.60 0.80
N THR A 270 12.04 -6.68 1.38
CA THR A 270 10.65 -6.94 1.80
C THR A 270 9.60 -6.26 0.93
N GLY A 271 9.97 -5.30 0.08
CA GLY A 271 9.04 -4.44 -0.65
C GLY A 271 8.34 -3.40 0.22
N SER A 272 8.71 -3.27 1.49
CA SER A 272 8.09 -2.34 2.44
C SER A 272 8.54 -0.91 2.17
N TRP A 273 7.59 0.03 2.03
CA TRP A 273 7.88 1.44 1.81
C TRP A 273 7.29 2.32 2.92
N LEU A 274 7.90 3.48 3.13
CA LEU A 274 7.44 4.54 4.01
C LEU A 274 7.50 5.86 3.24
N LEU A 275 6.44 6.65 3.25
CA LEU A 275 6.40 8.03 2.78
C LEU A 275 6.06 8.93 3.96
N THR A 276 6.90 9.90 4.24
CA THR A 276 6.59 11.09 5.02
C THR A 276 6.31 12.23 4.04
N ALA A 277 5.05 12.57 3.75
CA ALA A 277 4.75 13.67 2.84
C ALA A 277 5.21 15.01 3.41
N GLY A 278 5.51 15.99 2.53
CA GLY A 278 5.91 17.33 2.96
C GLY A 278 4.72 18.26 3.26
N ALA A 279 3.50 17.89 2.85
CA ALA A 279 2.27 18.62 3.11
C ALA A 279 1.08 17.65 3.19
N LEU A 280 0.01 18.04 3.91
CA LEU A 280 -1.19 17.22 4.06
C LEU A 280 -1.87 17.03 2.69
N PRO A 281 -2.09 15.78 2.23
CA PRO A 281 -2.81 15.53 1.00
C PRO A 281 -4.26 16.00 1.09
N ASP A 282 -4.82 16.42 -0.02
CA ASP A 282 -6.20 16.88 -0.10
C ASP A 282 -7.16 15.72 0.22
N VAL A 283 -8.28 16.03 0.89
CA VAL A 283 -9.34 15.06 1.20
C VAL A 283 -9.81 14.39 -0.10
N ASP A 284 -10.06 13.08 -0.03
CA ASP A 284 -10.48 12.24 -1.16
C ASP A 284 -9.46 12.12 -2.31
N THR A 285 -8.17 12.41 -2.07
CA THR A 285 -7.10 12.15 -3.05
C THR A 285 -6.26 10.91 -2.71
N PRO A 286 -5.92 10.07 -3.70
CA PRO A 286 -5.11 8.88 -3.48
C PRO A 286 -3.61 9.20 -3.41
N ILE A 287 -2.86 8.38 -2.66
CA ILE A 287 -1.40 8.27 -2.83
C ILE A 287 -1.12 7.38 -4.03
N LEU A 288 -0.42 7.90 -5.02
CA LEU A 288 -0.10 7.20 -6.26
C LEU A 288 1.28 6.57 -6.17
N LEU A 289 1.37 5.26 -6.42
CA LEU A 289 2.64 4.53 -6.46
C LEU A 289 2.86 3.95 -7.85
N LEU A 290 4.05 4.19 -8.39
CA LEU A 290 4.52 3.64 -9.65
C LEU A 290 5.87 2.97 -9.42
N TRP A 291 6.01 1.71 -9.80
CA TRP A 291 7.29 1.00 -9.69
C TRP A 291 7.43 -0.03 -10.80
N GLY A 292 8.67 -0.42 -11.07
CA GLY A 292 9.00 -1.57 -11.89
C GLY A 292 9.56 -2.69 -11.02
N SER A 293 9.33 -3.94 -11.38
CA SER A 293 10.12 -5.04 -10.81
C SER A 293 11.56 -4.94 -11.31
N PRO A 294 12.56 -5.50 -10.59
CA PRO A 294 13.87 -5.73 -11.16
C PRO A 294 13.71 -6.34 -12.54
N ILE A 295 14.42 -5.81 -13.53
CA ILE A 295 14.47 -6.46 -14.83
C ILE A 295 15.11 -7.81 -14.55
N THR A 296 14.34 -8.89 -14.67
CA THR A 296 14.88 -10.23 -14.78
C THR A 296 15.48 -10.34 -16.18
N THR A 297 16.56 -9.58 -16.45
CA THR A 297 17.44 -9.91 -17.56
C THR A 297 18.18 -11.16 -17.14
N PHE A 298 17.63 -12.32 -17.45
CA PHE A 298 18.41 -13.52 -17.56
C PHE A 298 19.36 -13.30 -18.75
N GLU A 299 20.67 -13.39 -18.52
CA GLU A 299 21.61 -13.54 -19.64
C GLU A 299 21.12 -14.72 -20.49
N ARG A 300 20.79 -14.46 -21.75
CA ARG A 300 20.60 -15.52 -22.75
C ARG A 300 21.93 -16.05 -23.29
N ALA A 301 23.06 -15.46 -22.89
CA ALA A 301 24.35 -16.08 -23.13
C ALA A 301 24.38 -17.41 -22.37
N ASN A 302 24.51 -18.52 -23.10
CA ASN A 302 24.56 -19.89 -22.58
C ASN A 302 23.28 -20.48 -21.98
N LEU A 303 22.10 -19.84 -22.12
CA LEU A 303 20.83 -20.54 -21.85
C LEU A 303 20.55 -21.53 -23.00
N ALA A 304 20.49 -22.82 -22.67
CA ALA A 304 20.12 -23.86 -23.62
C ALA A 304 18.71 -23.59 -24.14
N VAL A 305 18.60 -23.16 -25.40
CA VAL A 305 17.31 -23.12 -26.09
C VAL A 305 16.85 -24.56 -26.23
N LEU A 306 15.73 -24.89 -25.58
CA LEU A 306 15.13 -26.22 -25.70
C LEU A 306 14.83 -26.48 -27.19
N PRO A 307 15.23 -27.65 -27.71
CA PRO A 307 15.02 -27.95 -29.13
C PRO A 307 13.52 -28.00 -29.44
N ALA A 308 13.17 -27.48 -30.61
CA ALA A 308 11.79 -27.48 -31.08
C ALA A 308 11.26 -28.91 -31.20
N ALA A 309 10.04 -29.11 -30.76
CA ALA A 309 9.43 -30.42 -30.72
C ALA A 309 8.03 -30.42 -31.30
N ILE A 310 7.66 -31.55 -31.87
CA ILE A 310 6.35 -31.85 -32.41
C ILE A 310 5.73 -32.89 -31.48
N GLU A 311 4.70 -32.49 -30.76
CA GLU A 311 3.87 -33.40 -29.98
C GLU A 311 2.80 -34.02 -30.89
N PHE A 312 2.47 -35.28 -30.65
CA PHE A 312 1.46 -36.01 -31.42
C PHE A 312 0.65 -36.93 -30.52
N ASP A 313 -0.56 -37.22 -30.98
CA ASP A 313 -1.48 -38.20 -30.43
C ASP A 313 -1.92 -39.12 -31.57
N LEU A 314 -1.68 -40.41 -31.43
CA LEU A 314 -2.08 -41.43 -32.42
C LEU A 314 -3.58 -41.74 -32.36
N LEU A 315 -4.29 -41.24 -31.34
CA LEU A 315 -5.68 -41.52 -31.05
C LEU A 315 -5.96 -43.03 -30.96
N GLN A 316 -4.94 -43.80 -30.55
CA GLN A 316 -4.95 -45.25 -30.46
C GLN A 316 -4.12 -45.69 -29.25
N ALA A 317 -4.76 -46.41 -28.32
CA ALA A 317 -4.10 -47.03 -27.18
C ALA A 317 -3.51 -48.41 -27.55
N GLY A 318 -2.58 -48.92 -26.73
CA GLY A 318 -2.03 -50.27 -26.90
C GLY A 318 -1.09 -50.41 -28.09
N ILE A 319 -0.21 -49.43 -28.28
CA ILE A 319 0.81 -49.44 -29.33
C ILE A 319 1.87 -50.50 -29.01
N ALA A 320 2.31 -51.26 -30.01
CA ALA A 320 3.37 -52.25 -29.83
C ALA A 320 4.73 -51.55 -29.63
N ALA A 321 5.53 -51.96 -28.65
CA ALA A 321 6.85 -51.34 -28.45
C ALA A 321 7.73 -51.50 -29.68
N SER A 322 8.60 -50.50 -29.86
CA SER A 322 9.57 -50.45 -30.95
C SER A 322 8.96 -50.54 -32.36
N SER A 323 7.64 -50.34 -32.48
CA SER A 323 6.94 -50.36 -33.77
C SER A 323 6.80 -48.99 -34.40
N VAL A 324 6.97 -47.91 -33.62
CA VAL A 324 6.66 -46.56 -34.10
C VAL A 324 7.82 -45.98 -34.88
N THR A 325 7.54 -45.67 -36.13
CA THR A 325 8.45 -45.02 -37.06
C THR A 325 7.85 -43.73 -37.55
N VAL A 326 8.55 -42.61 -37.34
CA VAL A 326 8.16 -41.30 -37.82
C VAL A 326 9.04 -40.95 -39.02
N SER A 327 8.42 -40.65 -40.15
CA SER A 327 9.11 -40.23 -41.36
C SER A 327 8.67 -38.84 -41.81
N TRP A 328 9.62 -38.07 -42.34
CA TRP A 328 9.38 -36.75 -42.93
C TRP A 328 10.43 -36.46 -44.00
N THR A 329 10.28 -35.34 -44.71
CA THR A 329 11.27 -34.87 -45.69
C THR A 329 11.93 -33.59 -45.20
N LEU A 330 13.26 -33.52 -45.30
CA LEU A 330 14.06 -32.32 -45.04
C LEU A 330 14.93 -32.04 -46.27
N ASP A 331 14.74 -30.88 -46.90
CA ASP A 331 15.49 -30.45 -48.10
C ASP A 331 15.49 -31.52 -49.23
N GLY A 332 14.35 -32.21 -49.42
CA GLY A 332 14.21 -33.26 -50.42
C GLY A 332 14.78 -34.63 -50.03
N VAL A 333 15.36 -34.77 -48.84
CA VAL A 333 15.91 -36.03 -48.32
C VAL A 333 14.96 -36.64 -47.30
N ALA A 334 14.67 -37.94 -47.42
CA ALA A 334 13.87 -38.67 -46.46
C ALA A 334 14.58 -38.77 -45.10
N LYS A 335 13.82 -38.54 -44.04
CA LYS A 335 14.26 -38.56 -42.65
C LYS A 335 13.39 -39.51 -41.86
N THR A 336 14.01 -40.24 -40.94
CA THR A 336 13.32 -41.27 -40.16
C THR A 336 13.79 -41.30 -38.72
N ALA A 337 12.85 -41.44 -37.80
CA ALA A 337 13.11 -41.72 -36.40
C ALA A 337 12.28 -42.92 -35.93
N THR A 338 12.93 -43.85 -35.24
CA THR A 338 12.31 -45.10 -34.76
C THR A 338 12.35 -45.15 -33.25
N SER A 339 11.25 -45.59 -32.63
CA SER A 339 11.18 -45.74 -31.18
C SER A 339 11.83 -47.06 -30.74
N ASN A 340 12.39 -47.08 -29.53
CA ASN A 340 12.93 -48.30 -28.90
C ASN A 340 11.95 -48.87 -27.85
N ALA A 341 12.32 -49.97 -27.18
CA ALA A 341 11.43 -50.62 -26.20
C ALA A 341 11.07 -49.73 -24.99
N GLN A 342 11.87 -48.70 -24.69
CA GLN A 342 11.62 -47.74 -23.62
C GLN A 342 10.78 -46.54 -24.08
N GLY A 343 10.45 -46.48 -25.36
CA GLY A 343 9.71 -45.37 -25.95
C GLY A 343 10.58 -44.16 -26.29
N HIS A 344 11.90 -44.31 -26.40
CA HIS A 344 12.77 -43.24 -26.90
C HIS A 344 12.95 -43.33 -28.41
N PHE A 345 12.87 -42.20 -29.11
CA PHE A 345 13.18 -42.12 -30.54
C PHE A 345 14.69 -41.95 -30.79
N THR A 346 15.18 -42.64 -31.81
CA THR A 346 16.56 -42.51 -32.34
C THR A 346 16.54 -42.35 -33.86
N GLY A 347 17.65 -41.90 -34.46
CA GLY A 347 17.77 -41.63 -35.89
C GLY A 347 17.89 -40.14 -36.19
N ASP A 348 17.10 -39.63 -37.12
CA ASP A 348 17.09 -38.21 -37.51
C ASP A 348 16.36 -37.29 -36.52
N ALA A 349 15.77 -37.85 -35.46
CA ALA A 349 15.18 -37.14 -34.33
C ALA A 349 15.43 -37.88 -33.02
N THR A 350 15.34 -37.14 -31.92
CA THR A 350 15.17 -37.69 -30.57
C THR A 350 13.71 -37.50 -30.13
N GLY A 351 13.33 -37.99 -28.96
CA GLY A 351 11.96 -37.83 -28.47
C GLY A 351 11.49 -38.99 -27.61
N THR A 352 10.21 -38.96 -27.27
CA THR A 352 9.55 -39.99 -26.47
C THR A 352 8.18 -40.36 -27.03
N ILE A 353 7.72 -41.58 -26.77
CA ILE A 353 6.36 -42.04 -26.99
C ILE A 353 5.92 -42.86 -25.79
N ASN A 354 4.68 -42.69 -25.36
CA ASN A 354 4.01 -43.58 -24.43
C ASN A 354 3.22 -44.64 -25.22
N TYR A 355 3.56 -45.92 -25.06
CA TYR A 355 2.92 -46.97 -25.84
C TYR A 355 1.52 -47.33 -25.35
N ALA A 356 1.22 -47.12 -24.07
CA ALA A 356 -0.11 -47.36 -23.52
C ALA A 356 -1.12 -46.35 -24.06
N ALA A 357 -0.78 -45.05 -24.00
CA ALA A 357 -1.65 -43.95 -24.39
C ALA A 357 -1.60 -43.58 -25.88
N GLY A 358 -0.51 -43.92 -26.58
CA GLY A 358 -0.31 -43.52 -27.98
C GLY A 358 0.05 -42.05 -28.17
N THR A 359 0.48 -41.36 -27.11
CA THR A 359 0.92 -39.95 -27.15
C THR A 359 2.45 -39.86 -27.15
N GLY A 360 3.01 -38.87 -27.83
CA GLY A 360 4.45 -38.74 -27.92
C GLY A 360 4.93 -37.37 -28.38
N ARG A 361 6.25 -37.22 -28.42
CA ARG A 361 6.98 -36.00 -28.78
C ARG A 361 8.19 -36.37 -29.62
N ILE A 362 8.32 -35.78 -30.80
CA ILE A 362 9.48 -35.88 -31.68
C ILE A 362 10.25 -34.56 -31.66
N VAL A 363 11.57 -34.66 -31.59
CA VAL A 363 12.52 -33.54 -31.57
C VAL A 363 13.50 -33.75 -32.71
N PRO A 364 13.22 -33.23 -33.92
CA PRO A 364 14.11 -33.36 -35.07
C PRO A 364 15.50 -32.79 -34.78
N ASN A 365 16.55 -33.51 -35.19
CA ASN A 365 17.94 -33.04 -35.00
C ASN A 365 18.22 -31.73 -35.78
N LYS A 366 17.43 -31.50 -36.84
CA LYS A 366 17.40 -30.25 -37.61
C LYS A 366 15.95 -29.81 -37.79
N LEU A 367 15.72 -28.51 -37.63
CA LEU A 367 14.39 -27.92 -37.79
C LEU A 367 13.84 -28.23 -39.20
N PRO A 368 12.65 -28.83 -39.29
CA PRO A 368 11.97 -29.06 -40.57
C PRO A 368 11.48 -27.74 -41.17
N GLN A 369 11.25 -27.74 -42.49
CA GLN A 369 10.71 -26.57 -43.19
C GLN A 369 9.25 -26.32 -42.78
N LYS A 370 8.76 -25.09 -43.00
CA LYS A 370 7.34 -24.78 -42.78
C LYS A 370 6.48 -25.73 -43.62
N ALA A 371 5.41 -26.25 -43.02
CA ALA A 371 4.48 -27.19 -43.64
C ALA A 371 5.05 -28.58 -43.96
N THR A 372 6.16 -29.00 -43.34
CA THR A 372 6.60 -30.41 -43.38
C THR A 372 5.52 -31.33 -42.79
N VAL A 373 5.18 -32.38 -43.53
CA VAL A 373 4.27 -33.44 -43.08
C VAL A 373 5.07 -34.55 -42.40
N PHE A 374 4.64 -34.92 -41.20
CA PHE A 374 5.16 -36.10 -40.48
C PHE A 374 4.20 -37.26 -40.70
N THR A 375 4.73 -38.39 -41.16
CA THR A 375 3.99 -39.64 -41.29
C THR A 375 4.42 -40.58 -40.19
N ILE A 376 3.47 -41.03 -39.37
CA ILE A 376 3.75 -41.94 -38.25
C ILE A 376 3.17 -43.32 -38.60
N ASN A 377 4.03 -44.31 -38.70
CA ASN A 377 3.68 -45.71 -38.91
C ASN A 377 3.86 -46.45 -37.59
N TYR A 378 2.91 -47.30 -37.23
CA TYR A 378 2.93 -48.04 -35.96
C TYR A 378 2.11 -49.32 -36.06
N SER A 379 2.40 -50.27 -35.17
CA SER A 379 1.58 -51.46 -34.94
C SER A 379 0.90 -51.32 -33.59
N TYR A 380 -0.29 -51.90 -33.45
CA TYR A 380 -1.05 -51.88 -32.20
C TYR A 380 -1.66 -53.26 -31.93
N GLY A 381 -2.01 -53.51 -30.67
CA GLY A 381 -2.66 -54.72 -30.21
C GLY A 381 -3.80 -54.41 -29.26
N THR A 382 -4.50 -55.44 -28.82
CA THR A 382 -5.56 -55.29 -27.81
C THR A 382 -4.94 -54.90 -26.47
N ALA A 383 -5.38 -53.78 -25.90
CA ALA A 383 -4.99 -53.40 -24.54
C ALA A 383 -5.50 -54.44 -23.53
N LEU A 384 -4.63 -54.88 -22.62
CA LEU A 384 -4.98 -55.80 -21.55
C LEU A 384 -5.26 -55.01 -20.28
N THR A 385 -6.34 -55.35 -19.58
CA THR A 385 -6.73 -54.72 -18.31
C THR A 385 -6.73 -55.77 -17.21
N GLN A 386 -6.27 -55.38 -16.02
CA GLN A 386 -6.32 -56.22 -14.83
C GLN A 386 -6.71 -55.36 -13.62
N THR A 387 -7.58 -55.90 -12.77
CA THR A 387 -7.93 -55.30 -11.48
C THR A 387 -7.23 -56.06 -10.36
N ALA A 388 -6.40 -55.36 -9.60
CA ALA A 388 -5.85 -55.87 -8.35
C ALA A 388 -6.78 -55.49 -7.19
N SER A 389 -7.50 -56.46 -6.64
CA SER A 389 -8.44 -56.25 -5.54
C SER A 389 -7.79 -56.57 -4.18
N ASN A 390 -8.32 -55.97 -3.11
CA ASN A 390 -7.96 -56.28 -1.72
C ASN A 390 -6.46 -56.08 -1.39
N VAL A 391 -5.81 -55.12 -2.04
CA VAL A 391 -4.43 -54.71 -1.72
C VAL A 391 -4.46 -53.81 -0.50
N THR A 392 -4.01 -54.34 0.65
CA THR A 392 -3.95 -53.57 1.89
C THR A 392 -2.66 -52.74 1.94
N PRO A 393 -2.74 -51.41 2.14
CA PRO A 393 -1.54 -50.58 2.25
C PRO A 393 -0.77 -50.88 3.54
N SER A 394 0.55 -50.93 3.44
CA SER A 394 1.47 -51.01 4.58
C SER A 394 2.27 -49.71 4.65
N ALA A 395 2.13 -48.95 5.75
CA ALA A 395 2.73 -47.62 5.91
C ALA A 395 2.45 -46.65 4.73
N GLY A 396 1.26 -46.75 4.14
CA GLY A 396 0.83 -45.92 3.01
C GLY A 396 1.28 -46.41 1.62
N GLN A 397 2.10 -47.46 1.55
CA GLN A 397 2.54 -48.07 0.29
C GLN A 397 1.67 -49.29 -0.06
N LEU A 398 1.26 -49.37 -1.32
CA LEU A 398 0.61 -50.53 -1.95
C LEU A 398 1.65 -51.35 -2.70
N SER A 399 1.59 -52.67 -2.52
CA SER A 399 2.46 -53.62 -3.21
C SER A 399 1.62 -54.73 -3.84
N PHE A 400 1.70 -54.88 -5.15
CA PHE A 400 0.97 -55.89 -5.92
C PHE A 400 1.73 -56.24 -7.20
N SER A 401 1.29 -57.27 -7.93
CA SER A 401 1.85 -57.60 -9.24
C SER A 401 0.78 -57.51 -10.32
N ILE A 402 1.19 -57.07 -11.51
CA ILE A 402 0.36 -57.05 -12.70
C ILE A 402 0.88 -58.05 -13.75
N GLY A 403 -0.01 -58.48 -14.64
CA GLY A 403 0.25 -59.56 -15.59
C GLY A 403 0.23 -60.95 -14.94
N THR A 404 0.60 -61.95 -15.74
CA THR A 404 0.67 -63.37 -15.34
C THR A 404 2.10 -63.82 -15.00
N GLY A 405 3.00 -62.88 -14.71
CA GLY A 405 4.43 -63.16 -14.50
C GLY A 405 5.29 -63.21 -15.78
N ALA A 406 4.72 -62.82 -16.93
CA ALA A 406 5.50 -62.53 -18.13
C ALA A 406 6.18 -61.15 -18.02
N ALA A 407 7.26 -60.95 -18.78
CA ALA A 407 7.93 -59.65 -18.85
C ALA A 407 6.94 -58.58 -19.36
N ILE A 408 6.62 -57.62 -18.50
CA ILE A 408 5.86 -56.42 -18.85
C ILE A 408 6.74 -55.59 -19.79
N GLN A 409 6.15 -55.12 -20.87
CA GLN A 409 6.87 -54.28 -21.80
C GLN A 409 7.14 -52.91 -21.15
N PRO A 410 8.37 -52.36 -21.24
CA PRO A 410 8.62 -51.03 -20.74
C PRO A 410 7.73 -49.98 -21.42
N ASN A 411 7.32 -48.96 -20.66
CA ASN A 411 6.49 -47.84 -21.11
C ASN A 411 5.10 -48.26 -21.64
N SER A 412 4.52 -49.32 -21.06
CA SER A 412 3.24 -49.89 -21.51
C SER A 412 2.18 -50.00 -20.41
N VAL A 413 2.40 -49.40 -19.24
CA VAL A 413 1.52 -49.55 -18.08
C VAL A 413 0.92 -48.21 -17.68
N GLU A 414 -0.39 -48.22 -17.46
CA GLU A 414 -1.12 -47.17 -16.78
C GLU A 414 -1.89 -47.79 -15.61
N LEU A 415 -1.87 -47.13 -14.45
CA LEU A 415 -2.58 -47.55 -13.25
C LEU A 415 -3.60 -46.50 -12.87
N SER A 416 -4.81 -46.94 -12.55
CA SER A 416 -5.86 -46.10 -11.96
C SER A 416 -6.10 -46.57 -10.53
N ILE A 417 -5.67 -45.76 -9.55
CA ILE A 417 -5.68 -46.14 -8.14
C ILE A 417 -6.66 -45.24 -7.37
N PRO A 418 -7.76 -45.79 -6.82
CA PRO A 418 -8.66 -45.00 -5.98
C PRO A 418 -7.99 -44.60 -4.67
N VAL A 419 -8.19 -43.36 -4.24
CA VAL A 419 -7.65 -42.82 -2.99
C VAL A 419 -8.75 -42.29 -2.08
N ALA A 420 -8.57 -42.46 -0.78
CA ALA A 420 -9.50 -42.02 0.25
C ALA A 420 -8.92 -40.88 1.10
N ASN A 421 -9.78 -40.03 1.66
CA ASN A 421 -9.37 -39.04 2.66
C ASN A 421 -9.15 -39.70 4.02
N ILE A 422 -8.79 -38.89 5.01
CA ILE A 422 -8.63 -39.31 6.41
C ILE A 422 -9.91 -39.90 7.04
N GLU A 423 -11.08 -39.65 6.44
CA GLU A 423 -12.37 -40.21 6.86
C GLU A 423 -12.72 -41.51 6.12
N HIS A 424 -11.74 -42.09 5.40
CA HIS A 424 -11.88 -43.29 4.57
C HIS A 424 -12.95 -43.19 3.47
N SER A 425 -13.37 -41.98 3.12
CA SER A 425 -14.26 -41.74 1.98
C SER A 425 -13.43 -41.64 0.71
N LEU A 426 -13.82 -42.35 -0.34
CA LEU A 426 -13.18 -42.26 -1.66
C LEU A 426 -13.35 -40.84 -2.21
N VAL A 427 -12.25 -40.16 -2.51
CA VAL A 427 -12.23 -38.74 -2.94
C VAL A 427 -11.79 -38.59 -4.39
N GLY A 428 -11.17 -39.61 -4.96
CA GLY A 428 -10.70 -39.56 -6.34
C GLY A 428 -9.90 -40.77 -6.77
N VAL A 429 -9.35 -40.68 -7.97
CA VAL A 429 -8.49 -41.69 -8.60
C VAL A 429 -7.19 -41.01 -9.01
N VAL A 430 -6.06 -41.59 -8.60
CA VAL A 430 -4.73 -41.22 -9.10
C VAL A 430 -4.44 -42.08 -10.33
N THR A 431 -4.21 -41.43 -11.48
CA THR A 431 -3.70 -42.09 -12.67
C THR A 431 -2.19 -41.97 -12.70
N LEU A 432 -1.49 -43.11 -12.69
CA LEU A 432 -0.04 -43.17 -12.81
C LEU A 432 0.36 -43.85 -14.10
N THR A 433 1.36 -43.28 -14.76
CA THR A 433 1.87 -43.75 -16.04
C THR A 433 3.30 -44.25 -15.88
N ASP A 434 3.63 -45.37 -16.51
CA ASP A 434 4.98 -45.92 -16.52
C ASP A 434 5.94 -45.09 -17.37
N VAL A 435 7.05 -44.70 -16.76
CA VAL A 435 8.19 -44.01 -17.37
C VAL A 435 9.44 -44.85 -17.10
N PRO A 436 10.01 -45.54 -18.12
CA PRO A 436 11.17 -46.39 -17.91
C PRO A 436 12.38 -45.65 -17.37
N VAL A 437 13.03 -46.23 -16.37
CA VAL A 437 14.36 -45.80 -15.90
C VAL A 437 15.44 -46.52 -16.70
N ASN A 438 15.23 -47.82 -16.94
CA ASN A 438 16.10 -48.69 -17.73
C ASN A 438 15.27 -49.84 -18.33
N GLY A 439 15.90 -50.90 -18.84
CA GLY A 439 15.18 -52.05 -19.41
C GLY A 439 14.56 -53.01 -18.40
N THR A 440 14.80 -52.83 -17.09
CA THR A 440 14.32 -53.73 -16.02
C THR A 440 13.34 -53.07 -15.06
N THR A 441 13.41 -51.75 -14.89
CA THR A 441 12.56 -50.98 -13.98
C THR A 441 12.01 -49.68 -14.60
N GLY A 442 10.81 -49.30 -14.17
CA GLY A 442 10.14 -48.04 -14.51
C GLY A 442 9.68 -47.28 -13.26
N ASN A 443 9.53 -45.98 -13.41
CA ASN A 443 8.88 -45.10 -12.44
C ASN A 443 7.41 -44.95 -12.80
N LEU A 444 6.54 -44.96 -11.79
CA LEU A 444 5.12 -44.67 -11.95
C LEU A 444 4.89 -43.21 -11.59
N VAL A 445 4.51 -42.42 -12.59
CA VAL A 445 4.51 -40.97 -12.53
C VAL A 445 3.10 -40.43 -12.72
N ASP A 446 2.71 -39.45 -11.91
CA ASP A 446 1.42 -38.77 -12.07
C ASP A 446 1.43 -37.76 -13.24
N ARG A 447 0.27 -37.17 -13.54
CA ARG A 447 0.11 -36.17 -14.60
C ARG A 447 0.99 -34.92 -14.40
N LEU A 448 1.44 -34.63 -13.18
CA LEU A 448 2.28 -33.48 -12.86
C LEU A 448 3.78 -33.83 -12.96
N GLY A 449 4.13 -35.06 -13.32
CA GLY A 449 5.52 -35.51 -13.39
C GLY A 449 6.08 -36.00 -12.05
N THR A 450 5.26 -36.12 -11.01
CA THR A 450 5.69 -36.58 -9.68
C THR A 450 5.76 -38.10 -9.66
N VAL A 451 6.92 -38.65 -9.30
CA VAL A 451 7.10 -40.10 -9.14
C VAL A 451 6.41 -40.54 -7.85
N GLN A 452 5.46 -41.46 -7.96
CA GLN A 452 4.71 -42.00 -6.83
C GLN A 452 4.88 -43.51 -6.65
N GLY A 453 5.64 -44.17 -7.52
CA GLY A 453 5.92 -45.60 -7.40
C GLY A 453 6.94 -46.12 -8.40
N THR A 454 7.13 -47.44 -8.39
CA THR A 454 8.01 -48.15 -9.31
C THR A 454 7.35 -49.43 -9.82
N ILE A 455 7.80 -49.88 -10.98
CA ILE A 455 7.45 -51.17 -11.57
C ILE A 455 8.71 -51.94 -11.96
N THR A 456 8.72 -53.25 -11.70
CA THR A 456 9.74 -54.18 -12.20
C THR A 456 9.19 -54.97 -13.37
N TYR A 457 9.77 -54.81 -14.56
CA TYR A 457 9.22 -55.37 -15.79
C TYR A 457 9.26 -56.90 -15.83
N ALA A 458 10.33 -57.51 -15.31
CA ALA A 458 10.51 -58.97 -15.36
C ALA A 458 9.44 -59.74 -14.58
N THR A 459 8.89 -59.13 -13.52
CA THR A 459 7.94 -59.79 -12.60
C THR A 459 6.56 -59.14 -12.58
N GLY A 460 6.43 -57.94 -13.17
CA GLY A 460 5.25 -57.10 -13.04
C GLY A 460 5.02 -56.56 -11.63
N ALA A 461 6.01 -56.64 -10.74
CA ALA A 461 5.89 -56.17 -9.36
C ALA A 461 5.81 -54.63 -9.33
N VAL A 462 4.78 -54.11 -8.66
CA VAL A 462 4.50 -52.69 -8.48
C VAL A 462 4.58 -52.33 -7.01
N GLN A 463 5.27 -51.23 -6.69
CA GLN A 463 5.28 -50.60 -5.37
C GLN A 463 4.92 -49.13 -5.52
N VAL A 464 3.86 -48.67 -4.87
CA VAL A 464 3.31 -47.33 -5.10
C VAL A 464 2.73 -46.71 -3.83
N THR A 465 2.94 -45.42 -3.65
CA THR A 465 2.37 -44.59 -2.58
C THR A 465 1.53 -43.49 -3.24
N PRO A 466 0.28 -43.80 -3.64
CA PRO A 466 -0.55 -42.87 -4.41
C PRO A 466 -0.99 -41.70 -3.55
N VAL A 467 -0.73 -40.48 -4.03
CA VAL A 467 -1.11 -39.22 -3.36
C VAL A 467 -1.85 -38.34 -4.35
N LEU A 468 -2.99 -37.80 -3.92
CA LEU A 468 -3.79 -36.83 -4.67
C LEU A 468 -3.94 -35.55 -3.85
N ASN A 469 -3.33 -34.47 -4.32
CA ASN A 469 -3.52 -33.14 -3.73
C ASN A 469 -4.69 -32.43 -4.41
N GLN A 470 -5.73 -32.07 -3.67
CA GLN A 470 -6.87 -31.30 -4.15
C GLN A 470 -7.04 -30.01 -3.34
N THR A 471 -7.31 -28.90 -4.01
CA THR A 471 -7.70 -27.63 -3.38
C THR A 471 -9.20 -27.44 -3.57
N ILE A 472 -9.93 -27.34 -2.46
CA ILE A 472 -11.39 -27.14 -2.46
C ILE A 472 -11.67 -25.74 -1.92
N TYR A 473 -12.38 -24.91 -2.69
CA TYR A 473 -12.83 -23.59 -2.26
C TYR A 473 -14.23 -23.69 -1.67
N ASN A 474 -14.37 -23.35 -0.38
CA ASN A 474 -15.68 -23.25 0.28
C ASN A 474 -16.05 -21.78 0.49
N THR A 475 -17.28 -21.41 0.13
CA THR A 475 -17.77 -20.03 0.33
C THR A 475 -18.36 -19.91 1.74
N SER A 476 -17.80 -19.05 2.58
CA SER A 476 -18.30 -18.73 3.92
C SER A 476 -19.00 -17.38 3.89
N TYR A 477 -20.32 -17.36 4.02
CA TYR A 477 -21.10 -16.12 4.21
C TYR A 477 -21.25 -15.86 5.72
N GLN A 478 -20.72 -14.73 6.21
CA GLN A 478 -21.04 -14.21 7.55
C GLN A 478 -21.94 -12.98 7.41
N SER A 479 -23.11 -13.02 8.06
CA SER A 479 -24.02 -11.87 8.11
C SER A 479 -23.54 -10.85 9.15
N VAL A 480 -23.38 -9.59 8.74
CA VAL A 480 -23.12 -8.46 9.64
C VAL A 480 -24.37 -7.59 9.70
N SER A 481 -24.92 -7.38 10.88
CA SER A 481 -26.07 -6.48 11.12
C SER A 481 -25.58 -5.18 11.76
N TYR A 482 -25.91 -4.03 11.17
CA TYR A 482 -25.66 -2.71 11.76
C TYR A 482 -26.93 -2.18 12.44
N VAL A 483 -26.79 -1.66 13.65
CA VAL A 483 -27.84 -0.89 14.34
C VAL A 483 -27.32 0.54 14.48
N ALA A 484 -28.02 1.50 13.89
CA ALA A 484 -27.76 2.92 14.09
C ALA A 484 -28.43 3.37 15.39
N GLY A 485 -27.65 4.00 16.29
CA GLY A 485 -28.11 4.66 17.50
C GLY A 485 -27.85 6.15 17.44
#